data_AF-A0A8T4N1A4-F1
#
_entry.id   AF-A0A8T4N1A4-F1
#
_cell.length_a   1.000
_cell.length_b   1.000
_cell.length_c   1.000
_cell.angle_alpha   90.00
_cell.angle_beta   90.00
_cell.angle_gamma   90.00
#
_symmetry.space_group_name_H-M   'P 1'
#
loop_
_entity.id
_entity.type
_entity.pdbx_description
1 polymer ?
#
loop_
_entity_poly.entity_id
_entity_poly.type
_entity_poly.pdbx_seq_one_letter_code
_entity_poly.pdbx_strand_id
1 'polypeptide(L)'
;MKLEVKEALKKGFSELEIGKNHEIPEVSDSYGEIGKSKIDALKKSIEEIHEMIQGRERLSRKIHEEGETLKSEIRGYLSENEKIQIASSDPSREKNDLRHKKIEISELQINEKIGCWKDVALLKKELREYERELLEKEDRLRMFEKILEEEE
;
A
#
# COMPACT_ATOMS: atom_id res chain seq x y z
N MET A 1 -71.00 -12.78 16.94
CA MET A 1 -69.87 -13.11 16.05
C MET A 1 -69.14 -11.92 15.41
N LYS A 2 -69.72 -11.07 14.54
CA LYS A 2 -68.94 -9.96 13.91
C LYS A 2 -68.66 -8.75 14.83
N LEU A 3 -69.44 -8.54 15.89
CA LEU A 3 -69.22 -7.44 16.85
C LEU A 3 -68.19 -7.80 17.93
N GLU A 4 -68.18 -9.03 18.44
CA GLU A 4 -67.26 -9.47 19.50
C GLU A 4 -65.79 -9.48 19.04
N VAL A 5 -65.54 -9.81 17.77
CA VAL A 5 -64.17 -9.78 17.19
C VAL A 5 -63.65 -8.34 17.07
N LYS A 6 -64.53 -7.36 16.80
CA LYS A 6 -64.14 -5.95 16.72
C LYS A 6 -63.85 -5.36 18.10
N GLU A 7 -64.59 -5.74 19.14
CA GLU A 7 -64.32 -5.31 20.51
C GLU A 7 -63.05 -5.97 21.08
N ALA A 8 -62.80 -7.24 20.75
CA ALA A 8 -61.56 -7.93 21.13
C ALA A 8 -60.31 -7.32 20.46
N LEU A 9 -60.39 -6.95 19.18
CA LEU A 9 -59.31 -6.24 18.49
C LEU A 9 -59.09 -4.83 19.05
N LYS A 10 -60.16 -4.11 19.41
CA LYS A 10 -60.05 -2.77 19.97
C LYS A 10 -59.44 -2.78 21.38
N LYS A 11 -59.71 -3.82 22.18
CA LYS A 11 -59.06 -4.05 23.49
C LYS A 11 -57.60 -4.51 23.35
N GLY A 12 -57.30 -5.39 22.39
CA GLY A 12 -55.93 -5.87 22.16
C GLY A 12 -54.97 -4.77 21.70
N PHE A 13 -55.47 -3.72 21.04
CA PHE A 13 -54.67 -2.56 20.63
C PHE A 13 -54.59 -1.46 21.69
N SER A 14 -55.47 -1.42 22.69
CA SER A 14 -55.39 -0.43 23.79
C SER A 14 -54.37 -0.80 24.87
N GLU A 15 -53.93 -2.06 24.93
CA GLU A 15 -52.90 -2.52 25.89
C GLU A 15 -51.47 -2.42 25.35
N LEU A 16 -51.29 -2.04 24.08
CA LEU A 16 -49.99 -1.61 23.54
C LEU A 16 -49.84 -0.09 23.71
N GLU A 17 -49.77 0.36 24.96
CA GLU A 17 -49.08 1.61 25.24
C GLU A 17 -47.59 1.38 24.95
N ILE A 18 -47.19 1.71 23.72
CA ILE A 18 -45.79 1.93 23.38
C ILE A 18 -45.35 3.10 24.25
N GLY A 19 -44.70 2.79 25.37
CA GLY A 19 -44.14 3.77 26.28
C GLY A 19 -43.32 4.78 25.48
N LYS A 20 -43.82 6.01 25.41
CA LYS A 20 -43.30 7.11 24.59
C LYS A 20 -41.96 7.69 25.06
N ASN A 21 -41.21 6.99 25.91
CA ASN A 21 -39.94 7.46 26.45
C ASN A 21 -38.88 6.38 26.26
N HIS A 22 -38.49 6.13 25.00
CA HIS A 22 -37.13 5.70 24.75
C HIS A 22 -36.37 6.98 24.41
N GLU A 23 -35.72 7.56 25.42
CA GLU A 23 -34.66 8.53 25.17
C GLU A 23 -33.63 7.81 24.30
N ILE A 24 -33.66 8.10 23.00
CA ILE A 24 -32.58 7.74 22.10
C ILE A 24 -31.38 8.46 22.70
N PRO A 25 -30.33 7.75 23.18
CA PRO A 25 -29.13 8.43 23.62
C PRO A 25 -28.69 9.31 22.46
N GLU A 26 -28.43 10.60 22.70
CA GLU A 26 -27.81 11.47 21.71
C GLU A 26 -26.43 10.87 21.37
N VAL A 27 -26.37 10.00 20.35
CA VAL A 27 -25.14 9.42 19.80
C VAL A 27 -24.65 10.29 18.62
N SER A 28 -24.84 11.61 18.71
CA SER A 28 -24.46 12.54 17.63
C SER A 28 -22.94 12.64 17.46
N ASP A 29 -22.16 12.55 18.54
CA ASP A 29 -20.70 12.78 18.47
C ASP A 29 -19.87 11.54 18.12
N SER A 30 -20.33 10.33 18.44
CA SER A 30 -19.52 9.10 18.31
C SER A 30 -19.32 8.63 16.86
N TYR A 31 -20.30 8.86 15.99
CA TYR A 31 -20.24 8.37 14.60
C TYR A 31 -19.27 9.18 13.73
N GLY A 32 -19.19 10.50 13.92
CA GLY A 32 -18.26 11.38 13.22
C GLY A 32 -16.80 11.07 13.57
N GLU A 33 -16.51 10.83 14.85
CA GLU A 33 -15.15 10.52 15.32
C GLU A 33 -14.62 9.19 14.79
N ILE A 34 -15.45 8.14 14.78
CA ILE A 34 -15.07 6.82 14.23
C ILE A 34 -14.83 6.91 12.72
N GLY A 35 -15.64 7.69 12.00
CA GLY A 35 -15.47 7.95 10.56
C GLY A 35 -14.13 8.64 10.26
N LYS A 36 -13.82 9.70 11.00
CA LYS A 36 -12.56 10.45 10.89
C LYS A 36 -11.34 9.58 11.19
N SER A 37 -11.37 8.80 12.27
CA SER A 37 -10.28 7.89 12.63
C SER A 37 -9.96 6.87 11.53
N LYS A 38 -10.98 6.33 10.86
CA LYS A 38 -10.78 5.39 9.73
C LYS A 38 -10.22 6.07 8.48
N ILE A 39 -10.63 7.31 8.21
CA ILE A 39 -10.09 8.12 7.10
C ILE A 39 -8.62 8.45 7.36
N ASP A 40 -8.28 8.85 8.58
CA ASP A 40 -6.89 9.16 8.96
C ASP A 40 -5.99 7.93 8.89
N ALA A 41 -6.48 6.77 9.32
CA ALA A 41 -5.78 5.50 9.17
C ALA A 41 -5.49 5.18 7.69
N LEU A 42 -6.47 5.39 6.80
CA LEU A 42 -6.28 5.19 5.36
C LEU A 42 -5.27 6.17 4.75
N LYS A 43 -5.33 7.45 5.13
CA LYS A 43 -4.35 8.46 4.70
C LYS A 43 -2.93 8.06 5.10
N LYS A 44 -2.77 7.58 6.33
CA LYS A 44 -1.48 7.08 6.82
C LYS A 44 -1.01 5.86 6.03
N SER A 45 -1.88 4.90 5.75
CA SER A 45 -1.52 3.73 4.91
C SER A 45 -1.11 4.12 3.49
N ILE A 46 -1.77 5.12 2.90
CA ILE A 46 -1.37 5.69 1.59
C ILE A 46 0.02 6.35 1.65
N GLU A 47 0.30 7.10 2.71
CA GLU A 47 1.61 7.71 2.94
C GLU A 47 2.71 6.65 3.09
N GLU A 48 2.46 5.62 3.91
CA GLU A 48 3.39 4.48 4.09
C GLU A 48 3.69 3.77 2.76
N ILE A 49 2.68 3.55 1.90
CA ILE A 49 2.91 2.96 0.57
C ILE A 49 3.77 3.86 -0.32
N HIS A 50 3.57 5.17 -0.29
CA HIS A 50 4.43 6.10 -1.03
C HIS A 50 5.89 6.01 -0.57
N GLU A 51 6.13 5.96 0.74
CA GLU A 51 7.47 5.78 1.30
C GLU A 51 8.08 4.44 0.88
N MET A 52 7.29 3.36 0.89
CA MET A 52 7.73 2.04 0.44
C MET A 52 8.14 2.04 -1.03
N ILE A 53 7.37 2.68 -1.92
CA ILE A 53 7.71 2.81 -3.34
C ILE A 53 9.04 3.55 -3.50
N GLN A 54 9.18 4.71 -2.86
CA GLN A 54 10.42 5.49 -2.93
C GLN A 54 11.61 4.73 -2.36
N GLY A 55 11.42 4.04 -1.24
CA GLY A 55 12.42 3.19 -0.61
C GLY A 55 12.89 2.07 -1.52
N ARG A 56 11.96 1.39 -2.19
CA ARG A 56 12.24 0.29 -3.12
C ARG A 56 13.02 0.76 -4.36
N GLU A 57 12.63 1.88 -4.96
CA GLU A 57 13.31 2.48 -6.10
C GLU A 57 14.72 2.99 -5.72
N ARG A 58 14.86 3.57 -4.52
CA ARG A 58 16.17 3.99 -3.99
C ARG A 58 17.09 2.79 -3.78
N LEU A 59 16.58 1.69 -3.21
CA LEU A 59 17.36 0.47 -3.02
C LEU A 59 17.82 -0.11 -4.36
N SER A 60 16.93 -0.17 -5.35
CA SER A 60 17.26 -0.68 -6.68
C SER A 60 18.37 0.13 -7.36
N ARG A 61 18.33 1.47 -7.24
CA ARG A 61 19.40 2.34 -7.72
C ARG A 61 20.75 2.05 -7.05
N LYS A 62 20.77 1.90 -5.72
CA LYS A 62 22.00 1.56 -4.98
C LYS A 62 22.61 0.24 -5.44
N ILE A 63 21.80 -0.81 -5.58
CA ILE A 63 22.27 -2.11 -6.08
C ILE A 63 22.85 -1.96 -7.50
N HIS A 64 22.22 -1.14 -8.34
CA HIS A 64 22.73 -0.88 -9.68
C HIS A 64 24.09 -0.17 -9.65
N GLU A 65 24.24 0.87 -8.84
CA GLU A 65 25.49 1.63 -8.65
C GLU A 65 26.63 0.77 -8.09
N GLU A 66 26.34 -0.07 -7.08
CA GLU A 66 27.29 -1.05 -6.54
C GLU A 66 27.74 -2.03 -7.62
N GLY A 67 26.80 -2.54 -8.43
CA GLY A 67 27.14 -3.40 -9.56
C GLY A 67 28.01 -2.71 -10.62
N GLU A 68 27.80 -1.43 -10.93
CA GLU A 68 28.68 -0.69 -11.85
C GLU A 68 30.07 -0.45 -11.26
N THR A 69 30.14 -0.21 -9.96
CA THR A 69 31.41 -0.06 -9.22
C THR A 69 32.22 -1.36 -9.32
N LEU A 70 31.62 -2.50 -8.97
CA LEU A 70 32.27 -3.82 -9.08
C LEU A 70 32.73 -4.13 -10.51
N LYS A 71 31.90 -3.84 -11.52
CA LYS A 71 32.29 -4.04 -12.93
C LYS A 71 33.42 -3.12 -13.37
N SER A 72 33.60 -1.97 -12.72
CA SER A 72 34.69 -1.03 -12.98
C SER A 72 35.97 -1.47 -12.30
N GLU A 73 35.89 -1.95 -11.05
CA GLU A 73 37.00 -2.56 -10.33
C GLU A 73 37.54 -3.78 -11.08
N ILE A 74 36.67 -4.70 -11.53
CA ILE A 74 37.06 -5.85 -12.36
C ILE A 74 37.81 -5.41 -13.62
N ARG A 75 37.36 -4.33 -14.29
CA ARG A 75 38.07 -3.79 -15.46
C ARG A 75 39.45 -3.25 -15.08
N GLY A 76 39.54 -2.52 -13.96
CA GLY A 76 40.80 -2.02 -13.41
C GLY A 76 41.80 -3.17 -13.17
N TYR A 77 41.38 -4.20 -12.44
CA TYR A 77 42.19 -5.39 -12.20
C TYR A 77 42.65 -6.08 -13.48
N LEU A 78 41.75 -6.27 -14.46
CA LEU A 78 42.10 -6.89 -15.74
C LEU A 78 43.15 -6.08 -16.50
N SER A 79 43.03 -4.74 -16.50
CA SER A 79 43.98 -3.83 -17.15
C SER A 79 45.32 -3.73 -16.42
N GLU A 80 45.34 -3.80 -15.09
CA GLU A 80 46.57 -3.82 -14.30
C GLU A 80 47.31 -5.14 -14.47
N ASN A 81 46.60 -6.27 -14.43
CA ASN A 81 47.19 -7.58 -14.66
C ASN A 81 47.77 -7.72 -16.08
N GLU A 82 47.13 -7.12 -17.09
CA GLU A 82 47.67 -7.12 -18.45
C GLU A 82 49.03 -6.40 -18.56
N LYS A 83 49.28 -5.38 -17.72
CA LYS A 83 50.58 -4.69 -17.64
C LYS A 83 51.65 -5.51 -16.92
N ILE A 84 51.25 -6.35 -15.95
CA ILE A 84 52.15 -7.16 -15.12
C ILE A 84 52.49 -8.51 -15.79
N GLN A 85 51.63 -8.99 -16.69
CA GLN A 85 51.69 -10.32 -17.35
C GLN A 85 52.85 -10.57 -18.32
N ILE A 86 53.93 -9.79 -18.27
CA ILE A 86 55.19 -10.13 -18.96
C ILE A 86 55.86 -11.39 -18.33
N ALA A 87 55.40 -11.90 -17.17
CA ALA A 87 56.18 -12.87 -16.38
C ALA A 87 55.49 -14.16 -15.83
N SER A 88 54.19 -14.47 -16.03
CA SER A 88 53.57 -15.69 -15.42
C SER A 88 52.61 -16.49 -16.32
N SER A 89 52.46 -17.79 -16.04
CA SER A 89 52.07 -18.84 -16.99
C SER A 89 50.64 -19.40 -16.90
N ASP A 90 49.66 -18.74 -16.26
CA ASP A 90 48.24 -19.07 -16.53
C ASP A 90 47.23 -17.90 -16.33
N PRO A 91 47.42 -16.77 -17.03
CA PRO A 91 46.55 -15.61 -16.86
C PRO A 91 45.19 -15.69 -17.57
N SER A 92 45.00 -16.70 -18.43
CA SER A 92 43.81 -16.82 -19.27
C SER A 92 42.58 -17.26 -18.47
N ARG A 93 42.78 -18.16 -17.51
CA ARG A 93 41.71 -18.69 -16.66
C ARG A 93 41.13 -17.62 -15.75
N GLU A 94 41.97 -16.91 -14.99
CA GLU A 94 41.53 -15.82 -14.11
C GLU A 94 40.83 -14.70 -14.89
N LYS A 95 41.33 -14.36 -16.08
CA LYS A 95 40.69 -13.39 -16.98
C LYS A 95 39.28 -13.84 -17.39
N ASN A 96 39.09 -15.13 -17.69
CA ASN A 96 37.78 -15.66 -18.04
C ASN A 96 36.83 -15.71 -16.83
N ASP A 97 37.33 -16.06 -15.64
CA ASP A 97 36.53 -16.07 -14.42
C ASP A 97 36.02 -14.66 -14.07
N LEU A 98 36.88 -13.64 -14.17
CA LEU A 98 36.50 -12.24 -13.96
C LEU A 98 35.50 -11.74 -15.00
N ARG A 99 35.65 -12.15 -16.27
CA ARG A 99 34.65 -11.85 -17.32
C ARG A 99 33.31 -12.51 -17.02
N HIS A 100 33.31 -13.75 -16.55
CA HIS A 100 32.10 -14.45 -16.16
C HIS A 100 31.40 -13.75 -14.98
N LYS A 101 32.16 -13.36 -13.95
CA LYS A 101 31.63 -12.57 -12.82
C LYS A 101 31.02 -11.25 -13.24
N LYS A 102 31.59 -10.57 -14.25
CA LYS A 102 31.01 -9.35 -14.83
C LYS A 102 29.64 -9.60 -15.47
N ILE A 103 29.46 -10.76 -16.10
CA ILE A 103 28.17 -11.19 -16.69
C ILE A 103 27.19 -11.49 -15.56
N GLU A 104 27.56 -12.28 -14.56
CA GLU A 104 26.72 -12.58 -13.39
C GLU A 104 26.23 -11.30 -12.69
N ILE A 105 27.11 -10.31 -12.49
CA ILE A 105 26.72 -9.00 -11.91
C ILE A 105 25.66 -8.33 -12.78
N SER A 106 25.80 -8.38 -14.10
CA SER A 106 24.85 -7.78 -15.03
C SER A 106 23.50 -8.50 -15.00
N GLU A 107 23.50 -9.84 -14.88
CA GLU A 107 22.29 -10.64 -14.69
C GLU A 107 21.59 -10.29 -13.38
N LEU A 108 22.34 -10.17 -12.27
CA LEU A 108 21.79 -9.75 -10.98
C LEU A 108 21.18 -8.33 -11.05
N GLN A 109 21.83 -7.39 -11.73
CA GLN A 109 21.28 -6.04 -11.94
C GLN A 109 19.99 -6.06 -12.76
N ILE A 110 19.89 -6.93 -13.78
CA ILE A 110 18.66 -7.08 -14.58
C ILE A 110 17.54 -7.70 -13.74
N ASN A 111 17.85 -8.77 -13.00
CA ASN A 111 16.90 -9.41 -12.11
C ASN A 111 16.36 -8.44 -11.06
N GLU A 112 17.23 -7.59 -10.50
CA GLU A 112 16.85 -6.53 -9.58
C GLU A 112 15.95 -5.47 -10.25
N LYS A 113 16.25 -5.05 -11.48
CA LYS A 113 15.35 -4.13 -12.23
C LYS A 113 13.96 -4.73 -12.44
N ILE A 114 13.89 -6.00 -12.84
CA ILE A 114 12.62 -6.71 -13.04
C ILE A 114 11.88 -6.87 -11.70
N GLY A 115 12.60 -7.24 -10.63
CA GLY A 115 12.05 -7.37 -9.28
C GLY A 115 11.48 -6.06 -8.78
N CYS A 116 12.27 -4.98 -8.83
CA CYS A 116 11.83 -3.64 -8.45
C CYS A 116 10.60 -3.20 -9.24
N TRP A 117 10.54 -3.45 -10.55
CA TRP A 117 9.38 -3.12 -11.35
C TRP A 117 8.12 -3.86 -10.90
N LYS A 118 8.23 -5.17 -10.64
CA LYS A 118 7.11 -5.99 -10.13
C LYS A 118 6.62 -5.48 -8.77
N ASP A 119 7.54 -5.24 -7.84
CA ASP A 119 7.22 -4.76 -6.49
C ASP A 119 6.53 -3.39 -6.54
N VAL A 120 7.08 -2.44 -7.30
CA VAL A 120 6.49 -1.11 -7.48
C VAL A 120 5.13 -1.19 -8.18
N ALA A 121 4.95 -2.09 -9.14
CA ALA A 121 3.66 -2.29 -9.80
C ALA A 121 2.59 -2.81 -8.83
N LEU A 122 2.95 -3.71 -7.92
CA LEU A 122 2.06 -4.22 -6.86
C LEU A 122 1.71 -3.10 -5.87
N LEU A 123 2.70 -2.37 -5.36
CA LEU A 123 2.48 -1.24 -4.44
C LEU A 123 1.61 -0.16 -5.07
N LYS A 124 1.81 0.16 -6.35
CA LYS A 124 0.96 1.12 -7.08
C LYS A 124 -0.46 0.59 -7.29
N LYS A 125 -0.66 -0.72 -7.36
CA LYS A 125 -2.01 -1.30 -7.42
C LYS A 125 -2.73 -1.13 -6.09
N GLU A 126 -2.07 -1.48 -5.00
CA GLU A 126 -2.58 -1.30 -3.63
C GLU A 126 -2.88 0.17 -3.32
N LEU A 127 -1.97 1.07 -3.70
CA LEU A 127 -2.17 2.53 -3.58
C LEU A 127 -3.48 2.98 -4.23
N ARG A 128 -3.74 2.56 -5.47
CA ARG A 128 -4.99 2.91 -6.18
C ARG A 128 -6.25 2.33 -5.54
N GLU A 129 -6.13 1.21 -4.85
CA GLU A 129 -7.24 0.59 -4.11
C GLU A 129 -7.54 1.43 -2.85
N TYR A 130 -6.52 1.84 -2.10
CA TYR A 130 -6.68 2.69 -0.91
C TYR A 130 -7.11 4.11 -1.24
N GLU A 131 -6.58 4.72 -2.31
CA GLU A 131 -7.02 6.04 -2.78
C GLU A 131 -8.51 6.04 -3.15
N ARG A 132 -8.98 4.97 -3.80
CA ARG A 132 -10.40 4.81 -4.12
C ARG A 132 -11.25 4.66 -2.86
N GLU A 133 -10.83 3.81 -1.94
CA GLU A 133 -11.55 3.61 -0.67
C GLU A 133 -11.61 4.91 0.15
N LEU A 134 -10.51 5.67 0.18
CA LEU A 134 -10.46 6.97 0.83
C LEU A 134 -11.46 7.94 0.20
N LEU A 135 -11.48 8.06 -1.12
CA LEU A 135 -12.40 8.94 -1.84
C LEU A 135 -13.87 8.56 -1.56
N GLU A 136 -14.20 7.27 -1.62
CA GLU A 136 -15.55 6.78 -1.29
C GLU A 136 -15.96 7.11 0.15
N LYS A 137 -15.02 7.02 1.11
CA LYS A 137 -15.29 7.33 2.52
C LYS A 137 -15.41 8.84 2.77
N GLU A 138 -14.57 9.65 2.15
CA GLU A 138 -14.66 11.12 2.23
C GLU A 138 -15.95 11.63 1.56
N ASP A 139 -16.39 11.03 0.46
CA ASP A 139 -17.66 11.36 -0.19
C ASP A 139 -18.87 11.00 0.69
N ARG A 140 -18.85 9.82 1.34
CA ARG A 140 -19.90 9.42 2.29
C ARG A 140 -19.94 10.35 3.50
N LEU A 141 -18.78 10.70 4.07
CA LEU A 141 -18.71 11.61 5.21
C LEU A 141 -19.31 12.97 4.84
N ARG A 142 -18.91 13.53 3.68
CA ARG A 142 -19.46 14.81 3.18
C ARG A 142 -20.97 14.75 2.93
N MET A 143 -21.50 13.60 2.50
CA MET A 143 -22.95 13.43 2.34
C MET A 143 -23.67 13.44 3.69
N PHE A 144 -23.12 12.77 4.71
CA PHE A 144 -23.70 12.78 6.05
C PHE A 144 -23.63 14.16 6.70
N GLU A 145 -22.52 14.88 6.55
CA GLU A 145 -22.37 16.26 7.05
C GLU A 145 -23.44 17.18 6.45
N LYS A 146 -23.71 17.08 5.14
CA LYS A 146 -24.79 17.86 4.50
C LYS A 146 -26.18 17.52 5.03
N ILE A 147 -26.48 16.24 5.24
CA ILE A 147 -27.79 15.82 5.77
C ILE A 147 -27.99 16.36 7.18
N LEU A 148 -26.95 16.29 8.02
CA LEU A 148 -26.99 16.82 9.38
C LEU A 148 -27.13 18.35 9.41
N GLU A 149 -26.48 19.06 8.50
CA GLU A 149 -26.63 20.53 8.35
C GLU A 149 -28.00 20.94 7.78
N GLU A 150 -28.69 20.08 7.03
CA GLU A 150 -30.03 20.34 6.49
C GLU A 150 -31.16 20.06 7.50
N GLU A 151 -30.88 19.33 8.59
CA GLU A 151 -31.84 19.01 9.66
C GLU A 151 -31.82 19.99 10.85
N GLU A 152 -30.84 20.91 10.91
CA GLU A 152 -30.75 22.04 11.87
C GLU A 152 -31.38 23.34 11.34
#